data_AF-W4LF61-F1
#
_entry.id   AF-W4LF61-F1
#
_cell.length_a   1.000
_cell.length_b   1.000
_cell.length_c   1.000
_cell.angle_alpha   90.00
_cell.angle_beta   90.00
_cell.angle_gamma   90.00
#
_symmetry.space_group_name_H-M   'P 1'
#
loop_
_entity.id
_entity.type
_entity.pdbx_description
1 polymer ?
#
loop_
_entity_poly.entity_id
_entity_poly.type
_entity_poly.pdbx_seq_one_letter_code
_entity_poly.pdbx_strand_id
1 'polypeptide(L)'
;MVIRPIVVAPTWEVYYHSHHRPSSTAILHIVVGAFSGDLYIDGQYHGEAHRLHDGKLELPVAPGLHTVQLRYGGRSYSHKVRVKPGATAVVKANKL
;
A
#
# COMPACT_ATOMS: atom_id res chain seq x y z
N MET A 1 21.93 -3.62 29.72
CA MET A 1 20.79 -4.26 29.01
C MET A 1 20.38 -3.35 27.86
N VAL A 2 20.78 -3.68 26.63
CA VAL A 2 20.39 -2.90 25.44
C VAL A 2 19.01 -3.38 25.02
N ILE A 3 17.97 -2.62 25.35
CA ILE A 3 16.62 -2.88 24.85
C ILE A 3 16.64 -2.41 23.39
N ARG A 4 16.88 -3.33 22.44
CA ARG A 4 16.68 -3.03 21.02
C ARG A 4 15.17 -2.84 20.83
N PRO A 5 14.68 -1.65 20.47
CA PRO A 5 13.26 -1.50 20.17
C PRO A 5 12.95 -2.44 19.02
N ILE A 6 12.02 -3.39 19.24
CA ILE A 6 11.49 -4.23 18.18
C ILE A 6 10.83 -3.26 17.19
N VAL A 7 11.47 -3.06 16.04
CA VAL A 7 10.93 -2.23 14.98
C VAL A 7 9.82 -3.03 14.32
N VAL A 8 8.59 -2.72 14.69
CA VAL A 8 7.41 -3.25 14.00
C VAL A 8 7.30 -2.54 12.65
N ALA A 9 7.88 -3.13 11.61
CA ALA A 9 7.74 -2.70 10.23
C ALA A 9 6.62 -3.51 9.56
N PRO A 10 5.85 -2.90 8.63
CA PRO A 10 4.92 -3.66 7.82
C PRO A 10 5.66 -4.64 6.91
N THR A 11 5.18 -5.86 6.85
CA THR A 11 5.50 -6.77 5.75
C THR A 11 4.64 -6.39 4.56
N TRP A 12 5.31 -6.24 3.41
CA TRP A 12 4.68 -5.87 2.15
C TRP A 12 4.54 -7.11 1.28
N GLU A 13 3.32 -7.55 1.06
CA GLU A 13 3.03 -8.60 0.08
C GLU A 13 2.39 -7.96 -1.15
N VAL A 14 2.96 -8.25 -2.32
CA VAL A 14 2.47 -7.73 -3.59
C VAL A 14 2.04 -8.87 -4.50
N TYR A 15 0.76 -8.87 -4.88
CA TYR A 15 0.20 -9.84 -5.82
C TYR A 15 -0.45 -9.13 -7.00
N TYR A 16 -0.38 -9.73 -8.18
CA TYR A 16 -0.93 -9.15 -9.40
C TYR A 16 -2.09 -10.00 -9.92
N HIS A 17 -3.24 -9.36 -10.12
CA HIS A 17 -4.36 -9.95 -10.85
C HIS A 17 -4.44 -9.31 -12.22
N SER A 18 -4.21 -10.11 -13.27
CA SER A 18 -4.30 -9.66 -14.65
C SER A 18 -5.77 -9.69 -15.08
N HIS A 19 -6.36 -8.54 -15.38
CA HIS A 19 -7.67 -8.48 -16.00
C HIS A 19 -7.54 -8.01 -17.45
N HIS A 20 -8.46 -8.46 -18.32
CA HIS A 20 -8.55 -7.96 -19.69
C HIS A 20 -9.23 -6.58 -19.65
N ARG A 21 -8.47 -5.55 -19.27
CA ARG A 21 -8.89 -4.15 -19.26
C ARG A 21 -8.07 -3.35 -20.28
N PRO A 22 -8.58 -2.20 -20.76
CA PRO A 22 -7.83 -1.32 -21.66
C PRO A 22 -6.44 -1.00 -21.08
N SER A 23 -5.42 -1.01 -21.92
CA SER A 23 -4.02 -0.80 -21.53
C SER A 23 -3.72 0.58 -20.94
N SER A 24 -4.69 1.49 -20.91
CA SER A 24 -4.58 2.84 -20.38
C SER A 24 -4.87 2.95 -18.87
N THR A 25 -5.40 1.91 -18.21
CA THR A 25 -5.77 1.99 -16.79
C THR A 25 -5.24 0.79 -16.01
N ALA A 26 -4.71 1.04 -14.82
CA ALA A 26 -4.35 0.02 -13.85
C ALA A 26 -5.08 0.28 -12.51
N ILE A 27 -5.19 -0.75 -11.67
CA ILE A 27 -5.74 -0.60 -10.32
C ILE A 27 -4.64 -0.87 -9.30
N LEU A 28 -4.53 0.02 -8.32
CA LEU A 28 -3.78 -0.23 -7.10
C LEU A 28 -4.77 -0.50 -5.97
N HIS A 29 -4.78 -1.74 -5.48
CA HIS A 29 -5.57 -2.16 -4.33
C HIS A 29 -4.63 -2.27 -3.14
N ILE A 30 -4.80 -1.41 -2.14
CA ILE A 30 -4.01 -1.42 -0.92
C ILE A 30 -4.86 -2.02 0.19
N VAL A 31 -4.30 -2.99 0.90
CA VAL A 31 -4.93 -3.61 2.06
C VAL A 31 -4.01 -3.33 3.25
N VAL A 32 -4.42 -2.42 4.12
CA VAL A 32 -3.72 -2.16 5.37
C VAL A 32 -4.38 -3.02 6.44
N GLY A 33 -3.64 -3.99 6.98
CA GLY A 33 -4.12 -4.89 8.02
C GLY A 33 -4.17 -4.19 9.38
N ALA A 34 -3.63 -4.84 10.42
CA ALA A 34 -3.63 -4.35 11.80
C ALA A 34 -2.79 -3.07 12.07
N PHE A 35 -2.43 -2.30 11.04
CA PHE A 35 -1.76 -1.01 11.20
C PHE A 35 -2.77 0.13 11.15
N SER A 36 -2.69 1.04 12.13
CA SER A 36 -3.42 2.30 12.15
C SER A 36 -2.48 3.45 11.80
N GLY A 37 -2.43 3.87 10.54
CA GLY A 37 -1.51 4.96 10.13
C GLY A 37 -1.97 5.69 8.87
N ASP A 38 -1.31 6.79 8.57
CA ASP A 38 -1.61 7.62 7.41
C ASP A 38 -1.06 6.98 6.14
N LEU A 39 -1.94 6.77 5.15
CA LEU A 39 -1.60 6.20 3.87
C LEU A 39 -1.36 7.31 2.85
N TYR A 40 -0.20 7.23 2.19
CA TYR A 40 0.19 8.10 1.10
C TYR A 40 0.48 7.26 -0.14
N ILE A 41 0.04 7.72 -1.31
CA ILE A 41 0.33 7.10 -2.61
C ILE A 41 0.93 8.20 -3.48
N ASP A 42 2.14 7.97 -3.99
CA ASP A 42 2.91 8.96 -4.78
C ASP A 42 3.03 10.33 -4.07
N GLY A 43 3.07 10.29 -2.74
CA GLY A 43 3.15 11.48 -1.88
C GLY A 43 1.81 12.15 -1.57
N GLN A 44 0.70 11.74 -2.18
CA GLN A 44 -0.63 12.24 -1.88
C GLN A 44 -1.25 11.49 -0.70
N TYR A 45 -1.87 12.21 0.23
CA TYR A 45 -2.57 11.61 1.36
C TYR A 45 -3.92 11.03 0.93
N HIS A 46 -4.17 9.76 1.22
CA HIS A 46 -5.41 9.05 0.87
C HIS A 46 -6.29 8.71 2.07
N GLY A 47 -5.85 9.04 3.28
CA GLY A 47 -6.60 8.78 4.50
C GLY A 47 -5.85 7.91 5.49
N GLU A 48 -6.48 7.70 6.62
CA GLU A 48 -5.94 6.88 7.70
C GLU A 48 -6.42 5.44 7.54
N ALA A 49 -5.48 4.48 7.61
CA ALA A 49 -5.74 3.07 7.37
C ALA A 49 -6.88 2.48 8.21
N HIS A 50 -7.05 2.94 9.46
CA HIS A 50 -8.14 2.48 10.33
C HIS A 50 -9.52 3.02 9.94
N ARG A 51 -9.57 4.08 9.11
CA ARG A 51 -10.80 4.68 8.58
C ARG A 51 -11.18 4.15 7.21
N LEU A 52 -10.30 3.37 6.58
CA LEU A 52 -10.61 2.69 5.33
C LEU A 52 -11.65 1.60 5.60
N HIS A 53 -12.66 1.50 4.73
CA HIS A 53 -13.69 0.46 4.82
C HIS A 53 -12.99 -0.91 4.67
N ASP A 54 -13.11 -1.75 5.70
CA ASP A 54 -12.38 -3.03 5.85
C ASP A 54 -10.85 -2.96 5.76
N GLY A 55 -10.24 -1.79 5.97
CA GLY A 55 -8.79 -1.59 5.81
C GLY A 55 -8.33 -1.60 4.35
N LYS A 56 -9.25 -1.45 3.39
CA LYS A 56 -8.95 -1.54 1.96
C LYS A 56 -9.14 -0.21 1.25
N LEU A 57 -8.27 0.07 0.29
CA LEU A 57 -8.37 1.19 -0.62
C LEU A 57 -8.11 0.70 -2.05
N GLU A 58 -9.08 0.89 -2.94
CA GLU A 58 -8.91 0.65 -4.37
C GLU A 58 -8.85 2.00 -5.10
N LEU A 59 -7.78 2.23 -5.85
CA LEU A 59 -7.57 3.47 -6.61
C LEU A 59 -7.19 3.14 -8.06
N PRO A 60 -7.85 3.72 -9.06
CA PRO A 60 -7.37 3.69 -10.43
C PRO A 60 -6.11 4.55 -10.55
N VAL A 61 -5.03 3.98 -11.10
CA VAL A 61 -3.74 4.64 -11.31
C VAL A 61 -3.29 4.50 -12.75
N ALA A 62 -2.43 5.42 -13.20
CA ALA A 62 -1.72 5.24 -14.47
C ALA A 62 -0.84 3.98 -14.38
N PRO A 63 -0.68 3.18 -15.44
CA PRO A 63 0.29 2.09 -15.41
C PRO A 63 1.71 2.61 -15.19
N GLY A 64 2.47 2.04 -14.26
CA GLY A 64 3.77 2.57 -13.92
C GLY A 64 4.30 2.15 -12.55
N LEU A 65 5.31 2.87 -12.09
CA LEU A 65 5.89 2.71 -10.76
C LEU A 65 5.20 3.68 -9.80
N HIS A 66 4.60 3.14 -8.75
CA HIS A 66 3.96 3.90 -7.67
C HIS A 66 4.69 3.68 -6.36
N THR A 67 4.68 4.69 -5.51
CA THR A 67 5.24 4.62 -4.16
C THR A 67 4.10 4.64 -3.15
N VAL A 68 3.90 3.52 -2.46
CA VAL A 68 2.99 3.43 -1.31
C VAL A 68 3.80 3.75 -0.05
N GLN A 69 3.34 4.72 0.73
CA GLN A 69 3.96 5.09 1.99
C GLN A 69 2.93 5.01 3.13
N LEU A 70 3.28 4.29 4.18
CA LEU A 70 2.51 4.21 5.41
C LEU A 70 3.27 4.95 6.52
N ARG A 71 2.64 5.94 7.14
CA ARG A 71 3.21 6.64 8.30
C ARG A 71 2.53 6.15 9.57
N TYR A 72 3.32 5.58 10.47
CA TYR A 72 2.84 5.00 11.72
C TYR A 72 3.84 5.23 12.86
N GLY A 73 3.36 5.68 14.02
CA GLY A 73 4.18 5.84 15.22
C GLY A 73 5.39 6.77 15.02
N GLY A 74 5.23 7.85 14.23
CA GLY A 74 6.30 8.79 13.89
C GLY A 74 7.34 8.26 12.88
N ARG A 75 7.13 7.07 12.31
CA ARG A 75 7.98 6.50 11.26
C ARG A 75 7.25 6.43 9.93
N SER A 76 8.01 6.54 8.84
CA SER A 76 7.49 6.40 7.48
C SER A 76 8.05 5.13 6.85
N TYR A 77 7.18 4.27 6.34
CA TYR A 77 7.52 3.04 5.64
C TYR A 77 7.09 3.19 4.18
N SER A 78 8.05 3.13 3.25
CA SER A 78 7.79 3.30 1.83
C SER A 78 8.07 2.01 1.07
N HIS A 79 7.18 1.68 0.13
CA HIS A 79 7.29 0.53 -0.74
C HIS A 79 6.97 0.93 -2.18
N LYS A 80 7.79 0.48 -3.13
CA LYS A 80 7.61 0.78 -4.56
C LYS A 80 6.93 -0.40 -5.24
N VAL A 81 5.84 -0.12 -5.95
CA VAL A 81 5.01 -1.13 -6.61
C VAL A 81 4.88 -0.76 -8.08
N ARG A 82 5.22 -1.70 -8.96
CA ARG A 82 5.12 -1.50 -10.39
C ARG A 82 3.84 -2.16 -10.92
N VAL A 83 2.87 -1.37 -11.32
CA VAL A 83 1.59 -1.85 -11.84
C VAL A 83 1.62 -1.86 -13.36
N LYS A 84 1.26 -3.00 -13.97
CA LYS A 84 1.18 -3.14 -15.43
C LYS A 84 -0.16 -2.62 -15.95
N PRO A 85 -0.22 -2.22 -17.24
CA PRO A 85 -1.47 -1.95 -17.94
C PRO A 85 -2.50 -3.06 -17.73
N GLY A 86 -3.74 -2.70 -17.37
CA GLY A 86 -4.83 -3.66 -17.15
C GLY A 86 -4.66 -4.60 -15.94
N ALA A 87 -3.60 -4.44 -15.16
CA ALA A 87 -3.38 -5.23 -13.95
C ALA A 87 -3.92 -4.52 -12.71
N THR A 88 -4.36 -5.33 -11.75
CA THR A 88 -4.59 -4.92 -10.37
C THR A 88 -3.38 -5.36 -9.55
N ALA A 89 -2.65 -4.42 -8.96
CA ALA A 89 -1.63 -4.72 -7.95
C ALA A 89 -2.28 -4.65 -6.57
N VAL A 90 -2.22 -5.74 -5.83
CA VAL A 90 -2.67 -5.82 -4.44
C VAL A 90 -1.45 -5.65 -3.53
N VAL A 91 -1.46 -4.65 -2.67
CA VAL A 91 -0.37 -4.32 -1.74
C VAL A 91 -0.88 -4.50 -0.33
N LYS A 92 -0.43 -5.54 0.36
CA LYS A 92 -0.81 -5.80 1.74
C LYS A 92 0.27 -5.27 2.68
N ALA A 93 -0.12 -4.49 3.68
CA ALA A 93 0.74 -4.04 4.77
C ALA A 93 0.27 -4.70 6.08
N ASN A 94 0.97 -5.75 6.52
CA ASN A 94 0.60 -6.56 7.69
C ASN A 94 1.63 -6.45 8.80
N LYS A 95 1.15 -6.46 10.05
CA LYS A 95 2.01 -6.45 11.24
C LYS A 95 2.56 -7.87 11.44
N LEU A 96 3.88 -8.00 11.55
CA LEU A 96 4.56 -9.23 11.98
C LEU A 96 4.16 -9.61 13.41
#